data_AF-A0A5C6DSU6-F1
#
_entry.id   AF-A0A5C6DSU6-F1
#
_cell.length_a   1.000
_cell.length_b   1.000
_cell.length_c   1.000
_cell.angle_alpha   90.00
_cell.angle_beta   90.00
_cell.angle_gamma   90.00
#
_symmetry.space_group_name_H-M   'P 1'
#
loop_
_entity.id
_entity.type
_entity.pdbx_description
1 polymer ?
#
loop_
_entity_poly.entity_id
_entity_poly.type
_entity_poly.pdbx_seq_one_letter_code
_entity_poly.pdbx_strand_id
1 'polypeptide(L)'
;MSLLKLWNSLCGRSATEKPETEASASTSEIGETTPAVSQASQGREPEANANETKTSVPKTGTTKTATTKTTVAKGLFGFGRSNVESGLCKLLAPLKVASLLEIGVGDGSRAVAVVSAIQKNNPGSPLRYCAIDSFEMASSPEHNEAAMSLMQFHQRLRSAGISPQIFPGSLDQELLRLCHTVGRVDVVLIAEDAPSWQNPTTLRNLQRVCHETTVVFHGDAGTWKRYQTTLAETRKAA
;
A
#
# COMPACT_ATOMS: atom_id res chain seq x y z
N MET A 1 -3.97 -31.80 24.64
CA MET A 1 -4.05 -30.61 25.51
C MET A 1 -4.80 -29.52 24.76
N SER A 2 -5.74 -28.81 25.41
CA SER A 2 -6.48 -27.75 24.72
C SER A 2 -5.58 -26.52 24.46
N LEU A 3 -5.76 -25.87 23.32
CA LEU A 3 -4.99 -24.69 22.90
C LEU A 3 -5.03 -23.56 23.94
N LEU A 4 -6.13 -23.48 24.70
CA LEU A 4 -6.31 -22.52 25.79
C LEU A 4 -5.27 -22.68 26.91
N LYS A 5 -4.81 -23.91 27.20
CA LYS A 5 -3.79 -24.18 28.23
C LYS A 5 -2.40 -23.72 27.79
N LEU A 6 -2.09 -23.84 26.50
CA LEU A 6 -0.82 -23.36 25.92
C LEU A 6 -0.75 -21.84 25.94
N TRP A 7 -1.86 -21.16 25.61
CA TRP A 7 -1.94 -19.71 25.65
C TRP A 7 -1.75 -19.14 27.07
N ASN A 8 -2.41 -19.74 28.07
CA ASN A 8 -2.27 -19.29 29.46
C ASN A 8 -0.86 -19.52 30.03
N SER A 9 -0.17 -20.56 29.58
CA SER A 9 1.23 -20.82 29.93
C SER A 9 2.19 -19.80 29.30
N LEU A 10 1.89 -19.29 28.10
CA LEU A 10 2.72 -18.31 27.41
C LEU A 10 2.55 -16.89 27.99
N CYS A 11 1.38 -16.58 28.54
CA CYS A 11 1.09 -15.30 29.18
C CYS A 11 1.48 -15.21 30.66
N GLY A 12 2.21 -16.19 31.21
CA GLY A 12 2.75 -16.13 32.58
C GLY A 12 1.69 -16.08 33.70
N ARG A 13 0.45 -16.48 33.40
CA ARG A 13 -0.63 -16.53 34.40
C ARG A 13 -0.69 -17.90 35.05
N SER A 14 0.28 -18.18 35.92
CA SER A 14 0.24 -19.30 36.85
C SER A 14 -0.64 -18.92 38.04
N ALA A 15 -1.95 -19.18 37.95
CA ALA A 15 -2.83 -19.06 39.10
C ALA A 15 -2.77 -20.36 39.92
N THR A 16 -2.14 -20.21 41.08
CA THR A 16 -2.03 -21.12 42.22
C THR A 16 -3.39 -21.69 42.64
N GLU A 17 -3.46 -23.00 42.86
CA GLU A 17 -4.58 -23.68 43.50
C GLU A 17 -4.60 -23.43 45.02
N LYS A 18 -5.79 -23.19 45.60
CA LYS A 18 -6.26 -23.91 46.80
C LYS A 18 -7.81 -23.87 46.91
N PRO A 19 -8.43 -24.90 47.53
CA PRO A 19 -9.84 -25.27 47.36
C PRO A 19 -10.76 -24.84 48.52
N GLU A 20 -12.02 -25.31 48.43
CA GLU A 20 -13.17 -25.31 49.37
C GLU A 20 -14.22 -24.22 49.11
N THR A 21 -15.55 -24.42 49.19
CA THR A 21 -16.52 -25.54 49.23
C THR A 21 -17.90 -24.84 49.09
N GLU A 22 -18.92 -25.56 48.60
CA GLU A 22 -20.38 -25.26 48.67
C GLU A 22 -20.94 -24.25 47.66
N ALA A 23 -22.16 -24.33 47.13
CA ALA A 23 -23.19 -25.36 46.91
C ALA A 23 -24.34 -24.65 46.15
N SER A 24 -25.24 -25.44 45.55
CA SER A 24 -26.55 -25.06 44.94
C SER A 24 -26.49 -24.56 43.49
N ALA A 25 -26.88 -25.33 42.47
CA ALA A 25 -28.13 -26.05 42.15
C ALA A 25 -29.17 -25.18 41.40
N SER A 26 -29.52 -25.67 40.20
CA SER A 26 -30.77 -25.55 39.38
C SER A 26 -30.38 -25.36 37.90
N THR A 27 -30.61 -26.26 36.93
CA THR A 27 -31.72 -27.17 36.52
C THR A 27 -32.50 -26.60 35.33
N SER A 28 -32.67 -27.47 34.32
CA SER A 28 -33.60 -27.45 33.17
C SER A 28 -33.21 -26.59 31.95
N GLU A 29 -33.43 -26.99 30.68
CA GLU A 29 -33.99 -28.20 30.07
C GLU A 29 -33.74 -28.19 28.54
N ILE A 30 -33.51 -29.39 28.01
CA ILE A 30 -33.94 -30.04 26.76
C ILE A 30 -34.52 -29.18 25.62
N GLY A 31 -34.03 -29.44 24.39
CA GLY A 31 -34.76 -29.14 23.15
C GLY A 31 -34.10 -29.77 21.91
N GLU A 32 -34.40 -31.04 21.64
CA GLU A 32 -34.20 -31.70 20.34
C GLU A 32 -34.98 -31.00 19.23
N THR A 33 -34.45 -30.99 18.00
CA THR A 33 -35.16 -31.48 16.79
C THR A 33 -34.25 -31.42 15.56
N THR A 34 -33.89 -32.60 15.05
CA THR A 34 -33.76 -32.88 13.61
C THR A 34 -35.12 -33.41 13.14
N PRO A 35 -35.53 -33.31 11.86
CA PRO A 35 -35.08 -34.30 10.88
C PRO A 35 -34.96 -33.76 9.42
N ALA A 36 -34.10 -34.37 8.59
CA ALA A 36 -34.44 -35.09 7.34
C ALA A 36 -34.81 -34.20 6.11
N VAL A 37 -34.54 -34.51 4.84
CA VAL A 37 -33.99 -35.66 4.09
C VAL A 37 -33.98 -35.25 2.59
N SER A 38 -33.15 -35.93 1.77
CA SER A 38 -33.27 -36.12 0.30
C SER A 38 -32.97 -34.95 -0.67
N GLN A 39 -32.40 -35.13 -1.86
CA GLN A 39 -32.16 -36.29 -2.76
C GLN A 39 -31.01 -35.90 -3.74
N ALA A 40 -30.03 -36.78 -4.02
CA ALA A 40 -29.88 -37.55 -5.28
C ALA A 40 -30.22 -36.76 -6.57
N SER A 41 -29.37 -36.66 -7.60
CA SER A 41 -29.07 -37.76 -8.55
C SER A 41 -28.09 -37.29 -9.65
N GLN A 42 -27.17 -38.18 -10.07
CA GLN A 42 -26.83 -38.57 -11.47
C GLN A 42 -26.49 -37.45 -12.49
N GLY A 43 -25.37 -37.41 -13.21
CA GLY A 43 -24.64 -38.49 -13.90
C GLY A 43 -24.85 -38.38 -15.42
N ARG A 44 -23.82 -37.93 -16.19
CA ARG A 44 -23.57 -38.28 -17.62
C ARG A 44 -22.42 -37.47 -18.24
N GLU A 45 -21.29 -38.13 -18.48
CA GLU A 45 -20.56 -38.11 -19.77
C GLU A 45 -21.27 -39.10 -20.74
N PRO A 46 -21.02 -39.17 -22.07
CA PRO A 46 -19.82 -38.77 -22.83
C PRO A 46 -20.15 -38.14 -24.22
N GLU A 47 -19.18 -38.23 -25.15
CA GLU A 47 -19.20 -37.99 -26.61
C GLU A 47 -18.49 -36.68 -27.03
N ALA A 48 -17.21 -36.69 -27.42
CA ALA A 48 -16.61 -37.30 -28.60
C ALA A 48 -17.29 -36.84 -29.91
N ASN A 49 -16.68 -35.86 -30.58
CA ASN A 49 -16.80 -35.74 -32.02
C ASN A 49 -15.49 -35.26 -32.64
N ALA A 50 -14.82 -36.22 -33.29
CA ALA A 50 -13.79 -35.96 -34.27
C ALA A 50 -14.47 -35.81 -35.63
N ASN A 51 -14.13 -34.79 -36.40
CA ASN A 51 -13.97 -35.02 -37.83
C ASN A 51 -13.00 -34.04 -38.50
N GLU A 52 -12.25 -34.64 -39.40
CA GLU A 52 -11.19 -34.18 -40.29
C GLU A 52 -11.76 -33.13 -41.29
N THR A 53 -11.03 -32.33 -42.07
CA THR A 53 -9.93 -32.62 -43.00
C THR A 53 -9.61 -31.33 -43.77
N LYS A 54 -8.37 -31.21 -44.30
CA LYS A 54 -7.93 -30.58 -45.57
C LYS A 54 -6.89 -29.46 -45.47
N THR A 55 -5.63 -29.93 -45.49
CA THR A 55 -4.54 -29.60 -46.43
C THR A 55 -4.85 -28.61 -47.57
N SER A 56 -4.05 -27.54 -47.66
CA SER A 56 -3.41 -27.10 -48.91
C SER A 56 -2.22 -26.17 -48.63
N VAL A 57 -1.04 -26.60 -49.10
CA VAL A 57 0.25 -25.88 -49.19
C VAL A 57 0.36 -25.32 -50.63
N PRO A 58 1.49 -24.73 -51.08
CA PRO A 58 2.11 -23.43 -50.80
C PRO A 58 1.99 -22.45 -52.00
N LYS A 59 2.39 -21.18 -51.84
CA LYS A 59 3.07 -20.47 -52.94
C LYS A 59 4.03 -19.38 -52.49
N THR A 60 5.24 -19.58 -52.98
CA THR A 60 6.42 -18.74 -53.04
C THR A 60 6.14 -17.38 -53.68
N GLY A 61 6.70 -16.32 -53.11
CA GLY A 61 6.71 -14.97 -53.66
C GLY A 61 7.89 -14.18 -53.11
N THR A 62 9.04 -14.35 -53.76
CA THR A 62 10.28 -13.62 -53.50
C THR A 62 10.18 -12.21 -54.07
N THR A 63 10.23 -11.18 -53.22
CA THR A 63 10.59 -9.83 -53.65
C THR A 63 11.62 -9.24 -52.70
N LYS A 64 12.80 -9.02 -53.28
CA LYS A 64 13.91 -8.26 -52.73
C LYS A 64 13.51 -6.79 -52.64
N THR A 65 13.72 -6.17 -51.49
CA THR A 65 13.86 -4.71 -51.41
C THR A 65 14.76 -4.31 -50.23
N ALA A 66 15.90 -3.73 -50.62
CA ALA A 66 16.67 -2.70 -49.93
C ALA A 66 17.03 -2.91 -48.45
N THR A 67 18.28 -3.34 -48.23
CA THR A 67 19.05 -3.14 -47.00
C THR A 67 19.26 -1.65 -46.73
N THR A 68 18.35 -1.02 -45.98
CA THR A 68 18.62 0.25 -45.31
C THR A 68 19.40 -0.03 -44.03
N LYS A 69 20.54 0.64 -43.89
CA LYS A 69 21.43 0.57 -42.73
C LYS A 69 20.67 1.02 -41.49
N THR A 70 20.19 0.08 -40.68
CA THR A 70 19.68 0.36 -39.33
C THR A 70 20.88 0.69 -38.46
N THR A 71 21.05 1.99 -38.21
CA THR A 71 21.87 2.49 -37.12
C THR A 71 21.44 1.79 -35.83
N VAL A 72 22.40 1.19 -35.14
CA VAL A 72 22.23 0.64 -33.80
C VAL A 72 21.89 1.81 -32.88
N ALA A 73 20.60 2.09 -32.74
CA ALA A 73 20.08 2.94 -31.69
C ALA A 73 20.37 2.21 -30.38
N LYS A 74 21.44 2.63 -29.71
CA LYS A 74 21.69 2.34 -28.30
C LYS A 74 20.37 2.50 -27.55
N GLY A 75 20.01 1.43 -26.84
CA GLY A 75 18.71 1.24 -26.23
C GLY A 75 18.17 2.49 -25.54
N LEU A 76 16.91 2.79 -25.85
CA LEU A 76 16.02 3.57 -25.01
C LEU A 76 15.95 2.87 -23.64
N PHE A 77 16.84 3.24 -22.73
CA PHE A 77 16.51 3.25 -21.31
C PHE A 77 15.39 4.28 -21.12
N GLY A 78 14.31 3.89 -20.45
CA GLY A 78 13.10 4.71 -20.26
C GLY A 78 13.34 6.00 -19.49
N PHE A 79 13.77 7.05 -20.20
CA PHE A 79 13.92 8.43 -19.72
C PHE A 79 12.58 9.20 -19.66
N GLY A 80 11.53 8.58 -19.11
CA GLY A 80 10.20 9.18 -19.05
C GLY A 80 9.81 9.78 -17.70
N ARG A 81 10.45 9.37 -16.60
CA ARG A 81 10.01 9.75 -15.23
C ARG A 81 11.12 10.19 -14.28
N SER A 82 12.39 10.04 -14.66
CA SER A 82 13.54 10.27 -13.78
C SER A 82 13.71 11.71 -13.28
N ASN A 83 13.09 12.69 -13.96
CA ASN A 83 13.28 14.10 -13.63
C ASN A 83 12.28 14.63 -12.60
N VAL A 84 11.11 13.99 -12.45
CA VAL A 84 10.07 14.44 -11.51
C VAL A 84 10.58 14.38 -10.08
N GLU A 85 11.24 13.28 -9.73
CA GLU A 85 11.81 13.07 -8.40
C GLU A 85 13.00 14.01 -8.11
N SER A 86 13.75 14.39 -9.16
CA SER A 86 14.85 15.35 -9.01
C SER A 86 14.35 16.74 -8.58
N GLY A 87 13.15 17.13 -9.03
CA GLY A 87 12.49 18.37 -8.63
C GLY A 87 12.07 18.32 -7.16
N LEU A 88 11.46 17.21 -6.74
CA LEU A 88 11.08 17.00 -5.34
C LEU A 88 12.30 17.01 -4.41
N CYS A 89 13.37 16.30 -4.77
CA CYS A 89 14.59 16.26 -3.97
C CYS A 89 15.21 17.65 -3.77
N LYS A 90 15.14 18.54 -4.77
CA LYS A 90 15.59 19.93 -4.65
C LYS A 90 14.72 20.76 -3.70
N LEU A 91 13.41 20.53 -3.70
CA LEU A 91 12.49 21.20 -2.77
C LEU A 91 12.70 20.75 -1.32
N LEU A 92 13.08 19.48 -1.12
CA LEU A 92 13.32 18.90 0.20
C LEU A 92 14.73 19.18 0.74
N ALA A 93 15.71 19.41 -0.13
CA ALA A 93 17.10 19.66 0.25
C ALA A 93 17.32 20.75 1.31
N PRO A 94 16.66 21.93 1.26
CA PRO A 94 16.85 22.96 2.27
C PRO A 94 16.13 22.66 3.60
N LEU A 95 15.27 21.64 3.65
CA LEU A 95 14.44 21.36 4.83
C LEU A 95 15.16 20.41 5.79
N LYS A 96 15.04 20.70 7.09
CA LYS A 96 15.41 19.76 8.15
C LYS A 96 14.22 18.86 8.46
N VAL A 97 14.21 17.69 7.86
CA VAL A 97 13.11 16.72 7.96
C VAL A 97 13.51 15.60 8.90
N ALA A 98 12.78 15.42 10.00
CA ALA A 98 12.93 14.28 10.92
C ALA A 98 11.86 13.20 10.66
N SER A 99 10.73 13.59 10.08
CA SER A 99 9.60 12.71 9.79
C SER A 99 9.00 13.01 8.41
N LEU A 100 8.86 11.95 7.62
CA LEU A 100 8.34 12.00 6.25
C LEU A 100 7.15 11.03 6.13
N LEU A 101 6.01 11.55 5.69
CA LEU A 101 4.85 10.77 5.30
C LEU A 101 4.71 10.80 3.78
N GLU A 102 4.55 9.64 3.17
CA GLU A 102 4.22 9.49 1.76
C GLU A 102 2.86 8.80 1.59
N ILE A 103 2.01 9.36 0.73
CA ILE A 103 0.69 8.86 0.36
C ILE A 103 0.72 8.48 -1.12
N GLY A 104 0.43 7.21 -1.41
CA GLY A 104 0.47 6.61 -2.75
C GLY A 104 1.90 6.34 -3.21
N VAL A 105 2.55 5.27 -2.71
CA VAL A 105 3.99 5.03 -2.91
C VAL A 105 4.34 4.54 -4.31
N GLY A 106 3.37 4.03 -5.07
CA GLY A 106 3.57 3.53 -6.43
C GLY A 106 4.57 2.37 -6.44
N ASP A 107 5.66 2.48 -7.20
CA ASP A 107 6.69 1.44 -7.30
C ASP A 107 7.75 1.50 -6.17
N GLY A 108 7.66 2.50 -5.29
CA GLY A 108 8.62 2.74 -4.21
C GLY A 108 9.99 3.26 -4.66
N SER A 109 10.22 3.55 -5.94
CA SER A 109 11.46 4.17 -6.41
C SER A 109 11.64 5.57 -5.84
N ARG A 110 10.55 6.35 -5.80
CA ARG A 110 10.50 7.69 -5.21
C ARG A 110 10.89 7.68 -3.75
N ALA A 111 10.32 6.78 -2.96
CA ALA A 111 10.63 6.64 -1.55
C ALA A 111 12.15 6.50 -1.30
N VAL A 112 12.81 5.64 -2.09
CA VAL A 112 14.27 5.46 -2.01
C VAL A 112 15.01 6.74 -2.41
N ALA A 113 14.62 7.38 -3.50
CA ALA A 113 15.27 8.60 -3.98
C ALA A 113 15.15 9.76 -2.97
N VAL A 114 13.96 9.97 -2.43
CA VAL A 114 13.65 11.03 -1.47
C VAL A 114 14.38 10.81 -0.15
N VAL A 115 14.28 9.61 0.42
CA VAL A 115 14.94 9.30 1.70
C VAL A 115 16.46 9.42 1.57
N SER A 116 17.03 8.91 0.48
CA SER A 116 18.46 9.03 0.19
C SER A 116 18.89 10.50 0.07
N ALA A 117 18.10 11.33 -0.63
CA ALA A 117 18.38 12.76 -0.79
C ALA A 117 18.32 13.51 0.56
N ILE A 118 17.32 13.23 1.40
CA ILE A 118 17.18 13.87 2.73
C ILE A 118 18.36 13.48 3.63
N GLN A 119 18.69 12.18 3.69
CA GLN A 119 19.79 11.68 4.52
C GLN A 119 21.16 12.18 4.05
N LYS A 120 21.35 12.36 2.74
CA LYS A 120 22.56 12.95 2.17
C LYS A 120 22.77 14.40 2.63
N ASN A 121 21.69 15.17 2.73
CA ASN A 121 21.74 16.57 3.16
C ASN A 121 21.79 16.73 4.70
N ASN A 122 21.29 15.73 5.43
CA ASN A 122 21.29 15.71 6.89
C ASN A 122 21.93 14.41 7.42
N PRO A 123 23.25 14.20 7.21
CA PRO A 123 23.92 12.99 7.64
C PRO A 123 23.85 12.84 9.17
N GLY A 124 23.46 11.65 9.64
CA GLY A 124 23.40 11.31 11.07
C GLY A 124 22.07 11.63 11.76
N SER A 125 21.17 12.38 11.12
CA SER A 125 19.82 12.60 11.66
C SER A 125 18.93 11.39 11.40
N PRO A 126 18.26 10.81 12.41
CA PRO A 126 17.32 9.72 12.18
C PRO A 126 16.09 10.26 11.43
N LEU A 127 15.77 9.64 10.29
CA LEU A 127 14.57 9.96 9.52
C LEU A 127 13.52 8.87 9.73
N ARG A 128 12.36 9.26 10.27
CA ARG A 128 11.18 8.38 10.34
C ARG A 128 10.43 8.46 9.01
N TYR A 129 10.41 7.36 8.27
CA TYR A 129 9.66 7.27 7.02
C TYR A 129 8.37 6.47 7.22
N CYS A 130 7.24 7.08 6.88
CA CYS A 130 5.90 6.49 6.94
C CYS A 130 5.28 6.46 5.55
N ALA A 131 4.59 5.38 5.22
CA ALA A 131 3.94 5.19 3.93
C ALA A 131 2.49 4.77 4.12
N ILE A 132 1.56 5.47 3.47
CA ILE A 132 0.15 5.08 3.34
C ILE A 132 -0.10 4.72 1.87
N ASP A 133 -0.54 3.49 1.62
CA ASP A 133 -0.92 3.01 0.30
C ASP A 133 -1.91 1.85 0.45
N SER A 134 -2.76 1.67 -0.54
CA SER A 134 -3.66 0.52 -0.64
C SER A 134 -2.96 -0.73 -1.19
N PHE A 135 -1.81 -0.61 -1.87
CA PHE A 135 -1.05 -1.75 -2.44
C PHE A 135 -1.95 -2.69 -3.27
N GLU A 136 -1.92 -4.00 -3.00
CA GLU A 136 -2.74 -5.03 -3.64
C GLU A 136 -4.25 -4.90 -3.34
N MET A 137 -4.66 -4.01 -2.44
CA MET A 137 -6.08 -3.76 -2.16
C MET A 137 -6.70 -2.75 -3.13
N ALA A 138 -5.89 -1.96 -3.86
CA ALA A 138 -6.38 -1.01 -4.87
C ALA A 138 -6.62 -1.65 -6.23
N SER A 139 -6.34 -2.95 -6.41
CA SER A 139 -6.54 -3.62 -7.69
C SER A 139 -8.02 -3.77 -8.00
N SER A 140 -8.63 -2.71 -8.54
CA SER A 140 -9.85 -2.83 -9.31
C SER A 140 -9.54 -3.64 -10.58
N PRO A 141 -10.43 -4.56 -11.00
CA PRO A 141 -10.22 -5.43 -12.16
C PRO A 141 -10.09 -4.69 -13.51
N GLU A 142 -10.25 -3.37 -13.50
CA GLU A 142 -10.35 -2.47 -14.65
C GLU A 142 -8.97 -1.94 -15.10
N HIS A 143 -8.00 -1.88 -14.17
CA HIS A 143 -6.63 -1.45 -14.45
C HIS A 143 -5.69 -2.64 -14.32
N ASN A 144 -5.37 -3.26 -15.46
CA ASN A 144 -4.46 -4.39 -15.61
C ASN A 144 -2.97 -3.99 -15.43
N GLU A 145 -2.70 -3.02 -14.56
CA GLU A 145 -1.34 -2.70 -14.11
C GLU A 145 -1.11 -3.40 -12.78
N ALA A 146 -0.06 -4.23 -12.72
CA ALA A 146 0.28 -4.97 -11.51
C ALA A 146 0.64 -3.99 -10.39
N ALA A 147 -0.30 -3.75 -9.48
CA ALA A 147 -0.06 -2.99 -8.26
C ALA A 147 1.09 -3.62 -7.46
N MET A 148 1.94 -2.77 -6.89
CA MET A 148 3.05 -3.24 -6.06
C MET A 148 2.50 -3.91 -4.79
N SER A 149 2.97 -5.12 -4.49
CA SER A 149 2.60 -5.77 -3.22
C SER A 149 3.31 -5.11 -2.03
N LEU A 150 2.67 -5.16 -0.86
CA LEU A 150 3.25 -4.68 0.40
C LEU A 150 4.63 -5.32 0.67
N MET A 151 4.76 -6.62 0.38
CA MET A 151 6.00 -7.36 0.56
C MET A 151 7.12 -6.83 -0.35
N GLN A 152 6.83 -6.60 -1.64
CA GLN A 152 7.82 -6.06 -2.59
C GLN A 152 8.26 -4.66 -2.17
N PHE A 153 7.33 -3.82 -1.71
CA PHE A 153 7.65 -2.48 -1.23
C PHE A 153 8.58 -2.53 -0.01
N HIS A 154 8.25 -3.38 0.96
CA HIS A 154 9.09 -3.56 2.14
C HIS A 154 10.48 -4.12 1.79
N GLN A 155 10.57 -5.07 0.87
CA GLN A 155 11.85 -5.63 0.42
C GLN A 155 12.71 -4.57 -0.28
N ARG A 156 12.10 -3.75 -1.15
CA ARG A 156 12.77 -2.67 -1.87
C ARG A 156 13.37 -1.65 -0.90
N LEU A 157 12.59 -1.18 0.08
CA LEU A 157 13.09 -0.22 1.07
C LEU A 157 14.17 -0.79 1.98
N ARG A 158 14.00 -2.03 2.44
CA ARG A 158 15.02 -2.69 3.28
C ARG A 158 16.33 -2.91 2.53
N SER A 159 16.29 -3.20 1.22
CA SER A 159 17.50 -3.30 0.39
C SER A 159 18.26 -1.97 0.27
N ALA A 160 17.57 -0.84 0.45
CA ALA A 160 18.16 0.50 0.50
C ALA A 160 18.54 0.95 1.93
N GLY A 161 18.42 0.06 2.93
CA GLY A 161 18.72 0.38 4.33
C GLY A 161 17.65 1.23 5.03
N ILE A 162 16.45 1.32 4.45
CA ILE A 162 15.32 2.11 4.98
C ILE A 162 14.40 1.19 5.78
N SER A 163 14.01 1.62 6.98
CA SER A 163 13.03 0.93 7.82
C SER A 163 11.70 1.69 7.81
N PRO A 164 10.76 1.37 6.90
CA PRO A 164 9.50 2.08 6.79
C PRO A 164 8.49 1.68 7.88
N GLN A 165 7.65 2.62 8.29
CA GLN A 165 6.38 2.34 8.95
C GLN A 165 5.25 2.37 7.92
N ILE A 166 4.72 1.20 7.57
CA ILE A 166 3.77 1.07 6.47
C ILE A 166 2.35 0.92 7.02
N PHE A 167 1.42 1.65 6.42
CA PHE A 167 0.01 1.70 6.74
C PHE A 167 -0.78 1.24 5.50
N PRO A 168 -1.00 -0.08 5.35
CA PRO A 168 -1.73 -0.62 4.21
C PRO A 168 -3.22 -0.38 4.40
N GLY A 169 -3.87 0.37 3.49
CA GLY A 169 -5.30 0.60 3.57
C GLY A 169 -5.79 1.83 2.82
N SER A 170 -7.04 2.22 3.13
CA SER A 170 -7.62 3.45 2.61
C SER A 170 -7.00 4.68 3.28
N LEU A 171 -6.86 5.76 2.52
CA LEU A 171 -6.19 6.98 2.98
C LEU A 171 -6.77 7.53 4.30
N ASP A 172 -8.09 7.58 4.42
CA ASP A 172 -8.77 8.13 5.60
C ASP A 172 -8.53 7.32 6.87
N GLN A 173 -8.66 5.99 6.78
CA GLN A 173 -8.49 5.10 7.93
C GLN A 173 -7.03 5.10 8.40
N GLU A 174 -6.10 5.06 7.45
CA GLU A 174 -4.68 4.99 7.76
C GLU A 174 -4.11 6.32 8.23
N LEU A 175 -4.62 7.47 7.76
CA LEU A 175 -4.28 8.77 8.35
C LEU A 175 -4.71 8.86 9.82
N LEU A 176 -5.89 8.34 10.15
CA LEU A 176 -6.37 8.30 11.53
C LEU A 176 -5.48 7.41 12.41
N ARG A 177 -5.09 6.24 11.91
CA ARG A 177 -4.16 5.33 12.60
C ARG A 177 -2.77 5.94 12.76
N LEU A 178 -2.28 6.63 11.73
CA LEU A 178 -1.00 7.34 11.79
C LEU A 178 -1.02 8.45 12.83
N CYS A 179 -2.11 9.22 12.92
CA CYS A 179 -2.30 10.23 13.96
C CYS A 179 -2.17 9.65 15.38
N HIS A 180 -2.63 8.41 15.60
CA HIS A 180 -2.55 7.76 16.92
C HIS A 180 -1.21 7.08 17.20
N THR A 181 -0.46 6.69 16.16
CA THR A 181 0.77 5.88 16.31
C THR A 181 2.05 6.69 16.15
N VAL A 182 2.07 7.60 15.17
CA VAL A 182 3.21 8.46 14.84
C VAL A 182 2.99 9.88 15.37
N GLY A 183 1.76 10.36 15.29
CA GLY A 183 1.40 11.72 15.66
C GLY A 183 1.62 12.69 14.51
N ARG A 184 2.43 13.73 14.74
CA ARG A 184 2.68 14.81 13.78
C ARG A 184 3.89 14.50 12.90
N VAL A 185 3.90 15.03 11.66
CA VAL A 185 5.01 14.84 10.69
C VAL A 185 5.49 16.16 10.09
N ASP A 186 6.76 16.25 9.67
CA ASP A 186 7.37 17.47 9.11
C ASP A 186 7.07 17.66 7.64
N VAL A 187 7.04 16.57 6.88
CA VAL A 187 6.75 16.60 5.45
C VAL A 187 5.71 15.55 5.10
N VAL A 188 4.73 15.97 4.30
CA VAL A 188 3.76 15.07 3.67
C VAL A 188 3.92 15.14 2.16
N LEU A 189 4.04 13.99 1.52
CA LEU A 189 4.06 13.83 0.07
C LEU A 189 2.78 13.13 -0.36
N ILE A 190 2.03 13.76 -1.26
CA ILE A 190 0.78 13.21 -1.80
C ILE A 190 0.98 12.97 -3.29
N ALA A 191 1.17 11.70 -3.67
CA ALA A 191 1.28 11.29 -5.07
C ALA A 191 -0.07 10.85 -5.67
N GLU A 192 -1.10 10.85 -4.85
CA GLU A 192 -2.50 10.60 -5.20
C GLU A 192 -3.13 11.78 -5.96
N ASP A 193 -4.11 11.49 -6.80
CA ASP A 193 -4.83 12.50 -7.58
C ASP A 193 -5.63 13.45 -6.68
N ALA A 194 -5.69 14.73 -7.03
CA ALA A 194 -6.45 15.75 -6.30
C ALA A 194 -7.85 15.30 -5.80
N PRO A 195 -8.73 14.68 -6.62
CA PRO A 195 -10.04 14.24 -6.16
C PRO A 195 -10.01 13.17 -5.06
N SER A 196 -8.97 12.33 -4.97
CA SER A 196 -8.94 11.24 -3.98
C SER A 196 -8.62 11.77 -2.57
N TRP A 197 -7.78 12.80 -2.45
CA TRP A 197 -7.34 13.33 -1.16
C TRP A 197 -7.93 14.69 -0.76
N GLN A 198 -8.45 15.50 -1.70
CA GLN A 198 -9.04 16.81 -1.39
C GLN A 198 -10.49 16.73 -0.87
N ASN A 199 -10.85 15.60 -0.26
CA ASN A 199 -12.13 15.44 0.39
C ASN A 199 -12.09 16.01 1.83
N PRO A 200 -13.21 16.48 2.41
CA PRO A 200 -13.22 17.17 3.69
C PRO A 200 -12.77 16.28 4.87
N THR A 201 -12.99 14.98 4.77
CA THR A 201 -12.60 13.99 5.80
C THR A 201 -11.09 13.82 5.84
N THR A 202 -10.48 13.57 4.68
CA THR A 202 -9.02 13.47 4.49
C THR A 202 -8.36 14.75 4.92
N LEU A 203 -8.86 15.93 4.52
CA LEU A 203 -8.29 17.22 4.91
C LEU A 203 -8.32 17.41 6.43
N ARG A 204 -9.42 17.04 7.11
CA ARG A 204 -9.49 17.09 8.58
C ARG A 204 -8.50 16.14 9.24
N ASN A 205 -8.35 14.93 8.71
CA ASN A 205 -7.38 13.96 9.22
C ASN A 205 -5.93 14.41 8.98
N LEU A 206 -5.65 14.96 7.80
CA LEU A 206 -4.36 15.54 7.44
C LEU A 206 -3.99 16.70 8.36
N GLN A 207 -4.94 17.58 8.68
CA GLN A 207 -4.75 18.64 9.68
C GLN A 207 -4.38 18.13 11.08
N ARG A 208 -4.73 16.88 11.43
CA ARG A 208 -4.33 16.24 12.70
C ARG A 208 -2.93 15.63 12.65
N VAL A 209 -2.38 15.41 11.45
CA VAL A 209 -1.04 14.88 11.22
C VAL A 209 -0.04 16.02 10.94
N CYS A 210 -0.49 17.14 10.39
CA CYS A 210 0.34 18.32 10.16
C CYS A 210 0.46 19.19 11.41
N HIS A 211 1.65 19.64 11.77
CA HIS A 211 1.88 20.74 12.72
C HIS A 211 2.12 22.07 11.95
N GLU A 212 2.41 23.15 12.67
CA GLU A 212 2.46 24.51 12.09
C GLU A 212 3.57 24.70 11.04
N THR A 213 4.68 23.98 11.18
CA THR A 213 5.81 23.99 10.23
C THR A 213 5.76 22.87 9.19
N THR A 214 4.72 22.03 9.20
CA THR A 214 4.62 20.93 8.23
C THR A 214 4.52 21.47 6.81
N VAL A 215 5.28 20.86 5.91
CA VAL A 215 5.22 21.16 4.49
C VAL A 215 4.52 20.01 3.77
N VAL A 216 3.41 20.33 3.11
CA VAL A 216 2.68 19.37 2.28
C VAL A 216 3.05 19.62 0.82
N PHE A 217 3.50 18.59 0.12
CA PHE A 217 3.71 18.59 -1.31
C PHE A 217 2.74 17.62 -1.98
N HIS A 218 2.20 18.01 -3.13
CA HIS A 218 1.38 17.14 -3.95
C HIS A 218 1.93 17.07 -5.37
N GLY A 219 1.81 15.89 -5.98
CA GLY A 219 2.09 15.66 -7.39
C GLY A 219 0.92 16.16 -8.23
N ASP A 220 1.23 16.92 -9.28
CA ASP A 220 0.26 17.39 -10.27
C ASP A 220 0.92 17.37 -11.65
N ALA A 221 0.41 16.51 -12.54
CA ALA A 221 0.89 16.35 -13.92
C ALA A 221 2.42 16.21 -14.06
N GLY A 222 3.06 15.47 -13.16
CA GLY A 222 4.52 15.27 -13.18
C GLY A 222 5.34 16.43 -12.59
N THR A 223 4.70 17.39 -11.92
CA THR A 223 5.37 18.44 -11.14
C THR A 223 4.95 18.36 -9.68
N TRP A 224 5.87 18.67 -8.77
CA TRP A 224 5.58 18.74 -7.34
C TRP A 224 5.32 20.19 -6.94
N LYS A 225 4.17 20.43 -6.32
CA LYS A 225 3.75 21.75 -5.84
C LYS A 225 3.52 21.70 -4.34
N ARG A 226 3.80 22.82 -3.66
CA ARG A 226 3.52 22.96 -2.23
C ARG A 226 2.03 23.26 -2.06
N TYR A 227 1.34 22.43 -1.29
CA TYR A 227 -0.04 22.69 -0.89
C TYR A 227 -0.05 23.75 0.21
N GLN A 228 -0.74 24.86 -0.04
CA GLN A 228 -0.99 25.87 0.98
C GLN A 228 -2.24 25.44 1.74
N THR A 229 -2.05 24.76 2.87
CA THR A 229 -3.17 24.54 3.79
C THR A 229 -3.51 25.88 4.44
N THR A 230 -4.72 26.37 4.23
CA THR A 230 -5.29 27.56 4.89
C THR A 230 -5.54 27.27 6.38
N LEU A 231 -4.50 26.93 7.14
CA LEU A 231 -4.56 26.65 8.58
C LEU A 231 -4.46 27.92 9.44
N ALA A 232 -4.23 29.09 8.82
CA ALA A 232 -3.85 30.31 9.53
C ALA A 232 -5.00 31.23 9.95
N GLU A 233 -6.24 31.04 9.47
CA GLU A 233 -7.28 32.07 9.66
C GLU A 233 -8.18 31.91 10.91
N THR A 234 -8.18 30.76 11.59
CA THR A 234 -9.11 30.52 12.70
C THR A 234 -8.57 30.78 14.11
N ARG A 235 -7.37 31.36 14.27
CA ARG A 235 -6.81 31.71 15.59
C ARG A 235 -6.64 33.22 15.85
N LYS A 236 -7.41 34.08 15.16
CA LYS A 236 -7.58 35.49 15.53
C LYS A 236 -9.01 35.77 16.00
N ALA A 237 -9.30 35.35 17.23
CA ALA A 237 -10.35 35.92 18.05
C ALA A 237 -9.99 35.62 19.51
N ALA A 238 -9.31 36.57 20.13
CA ALA A 238 -9.15 36.70 21.58
C ALA A 238 -9.41 38.18 21.91
#